data_AF-A0A8J3FV67-F1
#
_entry.id   AF-A0A8J3FV67-F1
#
_cell.length_a   1.000
_cell.length_b   1.000
_cell.length_c   1.000
_cell.angle_alpha   90.00
_cell.angle_beta   90.00
_cell.angle_gamma   90.00
#
_symmetry.space_group_name_H-M   'P 1'
#
loop_
_entity.id
_entity.type
_entity.pdbx_description
1 polymer ?
#
loop_
_entity_poly.entity_id
_entity_poly.type
_entity_poly.pdbx_seq_one_letter_code
_entity_poly.pdbx_strand_id
1 'polypeptide(L)'
;MLDVAVIEDPAAAEVTLDPVRARLLAELGEPGSATTLAAGLGLPRQKVNYHLRALERHGLVELVEERRKGNCTERILRATAASYVISPSALAEVQPDPARSPDQLSARWLLAVAARLVRDVGRLITGASKARKRLTTFAMDGEVRFASAADRVAFAAELTVAVTWSASTTTRRPKAGGRTAWSSRSTPASAPGTTPPQRRRPDMPREFEMRKEAELDATPEQVWEAITTPAAWLFETQAVPEGATVVAWNPPNHFSVRLPAAEDGTTHAFEYLIEAREGGSTVLRFVHSGFLSDNWDSGYEDLTSHGWDMYLHTLALYLKHFAGRPATYVEADAPPSSAAEEAWPVLLRELGVTEPLNEGDRVRLTPEGLPPIEGVADSVAEGCRLTQTGTTRMSPHASRVPP
;
A
#
# COMPACT_ATOMS: atom_id res chain seq x y z
N MET A 1 -23.93 -7.84 24.07
CA MET A 1 -22.72 -7.67 23.25
C MET A 1 -23.14 -7.43 21.81
N LEU A 2 -22.57 -6.41 21.18
CA LEU A 2 -22.73 -6.10 19.76
C LEU A 2 -21.77 -6.95 18.91
N ASP A 3 -22.05 -7.14 17.63
CA ASP A 3 -21.08 -7.78 16.73
C ASP A 3 -19.89 -6.85 16.48
N VAL A 4 -20.17 -5.58 16.15
CA VAL A 4 -19.16 -4.53 15.92
C VAL A 4 -19.56 -3.25 16.65
N ALA A 5 -18.62 -2.65 17.39
CA ALA A 5 -18.77 -1.30 17.95
C ALA A 5 -17.78 -0.31 17.32
N VAL A 6 -18.18 0.95 17.22
CA VAL A 6 -17.33 2.04 16.71
C VAL A 6 -16.81 2.88 17.87
N ILE A 7 -15.50 3.08 17.90
CA ILE A 7 -14.82 3.95 18.87
C ILE A 7 -14.57 5.30 18.21
N GLU A 8 -15.30 6.32 18.63
CA GLU A 8 -15.16 7.70 18.12
C GLU A 8 -14.35 8.61 19.07
N ASP A 9 -14.25 8.22 20.35
CA ASP A 9 -13.57 8.97 21.40
C ASP A 9 -12.05 8.69 21.37
N PRO A 10 -11.19 9.73 21.24
CA PRO A 10 -9.74 9.55 21.22
C PRO A 10 -9.20 8.84 22.47
N ALA A 11 -9.76 9.14 23.65
CA ALA A 11 -9.29 8.53 24.90
C ALA A 11 -9.65 7.03 24.98
N ALA A 12 -10.85 6.65 24.54
CA ALA A 12 -11.22 5.25 24.39
C ALA A 12 -10.33 4.52 23.37
N ALA A 13 -9.98 5.18 22.25
CA ALA A 13 -9.09 4.62 21.23
C ALA A 13 -7.68 4.35 21.81
N GLU A 14 -7.09 5.33 22.49
CA GLU A 14 -5.80 5.19 23.18
C GLU A 14 -5.81 4.02 24.19
N VAL A 15 -6.91 3.89 24.94
CA VAL A 15 -7.07 2.76 25.85
C VAL A 15 -7.09 1.43 25.09
N THR A 16 -7.81 1.31 23.98
CA THR A 16 -7.86 0.02 23.24
C THR A 16 -6.55 -0.41 22.58
N LEU A 17 -5.64 0.54 22.28
CA LEU A 17 -4.38 0.24 21.59
C LEU A 17 -3.32 -0.45 22.47
N ASP A 18 -3.54 -0.54 23.79
CA ASP A 18 -2.67 -1.30 24.67
C ASP A 18 -2.85 -2.81 24.45
N PRO A 19 -1.76 -3.57 24.19
CA PRO A 19 -1.84 -4.99 23.87
C PRO A 19 -2.53 -5.84 24.94
N VAL A 20 -2.38 -5.50 26.22
CA VAL A 20 -3.04 -6.23 27.32
C VAL A 20 -4.54 -5.94 27.33
N ARG A 21 -4.93 -4.69 27.10
CA ARG A 21 -6.33 -4.28 27.04
C ARG A 21 -7.05 -4.86 25.81
N ALA A 22 -6.39 -4.91 24.66
CA ALA A 22 -6.91 -5.59 23.46
C ALA A 22 -7.12 -7.09 23.71
N ARG A 23 -6.14 -7.77 24.33
CA ARG A 23 -6.28 -9.20 24.70
C ARG A 23 -7.41 -9.42 25.71
N LEU A 24 -7.55 -8.55 26.71
CA LEU A 24 -8.65 -8.63 27.67
C LEU A 24 -10.01 -8.49 27.00
N LEU A 25 -10.16 -7.59 26.01
CA LEU A 25 -11.40 -7.46 25.24
C LEU A 25 -11.71 -8.73 24.44
N ALA A 26 -10.70 -9.36 23.83
CA ALA A 26 -10.88 -10.62 23.10
C ALA A 26 -11.33 -11.77 24.03
N GLU A 27 -10.66 -11.94 25.18
CA GLU A 27 -11.04 -12.96 26.18
C GLU A 27 -12.43 -12.70 26.77
N LEU A 28 -12.82 -11.43 26.90
CA LEU A 28 -14.12 -11.01 27.42
C LEU A 28 -15.26 -11.08 26.40
N GLY A 29 -15.04 -11.69 25.23
CA GLY A 29 -16.13 -12.16 24.38
C GLY A 29 -17.06 -13.11 25.16
N GLU A 30 -16.49 -13.89 26.08
CA GLU A 30 -17.22 -14.64 27.09
C GLU A 30 -17.14 -13.96 28.47
N PRO A 31 -18.20 -13.98 29.30
CA PRO A 31 -18.17 -13.37 30.63
C PRO A 31 -17.05 -13.96 31.50
N GLY A 32 -16.20 -13.09 32.04
CA GLY A 32 -15.03 -13.47 32.81
C GLY A 32 -14.78 -12.57 34.02
N SER A 33 -14.09 -13.10 35.03
CA SER A 33 -13.66 -12.33 36.19
C SER A 33 -12.19 -11.92 36.06
N ALA A 34 -11.76 -10.94 36.86
CA ALA A 34 -10.34 -10.61 36.95
C ALA A 34 -9.46 -11.81 37.36
N THR A 35 -10.03 -12.79 38.07
CA THR A 35 -9.33 -14.01 38.49
C THR A 35 -9.13 -14.96 37.31
N THR A 36 -10.18 -15.21 36.53
CA THR A 36 -10.09 -16.13 35.37
C THR A 36 -9.20 -15.54 34.28
N LEU A 37 -9.33 -14.24 34.02
CA LEU A 37 -8.50 -13.53 33.03
C LEU A 37 -7.02 -13.45 33.43
N ALA A 38 -6.73 -13.26 34.73
CA ALA A 38 -5.36 -13.27 35.24
C ALA A 38 -4.67 -14.62 35.00
N ALA A 39 -5.39 -15.72 35.23
CA ALA A 39 -4.88 -17.08 34.99
C ALA A 39 -4.63 -17.32 33.49
N GLY A 40 -5.57 -16.95 32.61
CA GLY A 40 -5.43 -17.13 31.17
C GLY A 40 -4.32 -16.30 30.53
N LEU A 41 -4.09 -15.08 31.04
CA LEU A 41 -3.09 -14.15 30.49
C LEU A 41 -1.72 -14.23 31.17
N GLY A 42 -1.56 -15.00 32.25
CA GLY A 42 -0.32 -15.07 33.03
C GLY A 42 0.06 -13.75 33.70
N LEU A 43 -0.93 -12.93 34.08
CA LEU A 43 -0.72 -11.59 34.64
C LEU A 43 -1.18 -11.50 36.10
N PRO A 44 -0.54 -10.65 36.93
CA PRO A 44 -1.02 -10.39 38.28
C PRO A 44 -2.46 -9.85 38.30
N ARG A 45 -3.31 -10.35 39.20
CA ARG A 45 -4.72 -9.96 39.31
C ARG A 45 -4.90 -8.45 39.49
N GLN A 46 -4.00 -7.78 40.20
CA GLN A 46 -4.04 -6.32 40.39
C GLN A 46 -3.85 -5.56 39.06
N LYS A 47 -2.94 -6.05 38.19
CA LYS A 47 -2.70 -5.48 36.87
C LYS A 47 -3.92 -5.69 35.96
N VAL A 48 -4.53 -6.87 35.98
CA VAL A 48 -5.79 -7.14 35.26
C VAL A 48 -6.90 -6.22 35.73
N ASN A 49 -7.10 -6.05 37.05
CA ASN A 49 -8.10 -5.13 37.58
C ASN A 49 -7.86 -3.68 37.12
N TYR A 50 -6.61 -3.22 37.11
CA TYR A 50 -6.28 -1.89 36.59
C TYR A 50 -6.75 -1.71 35.13
N HIS A 51 -6.44 -2.67 34.27
CA HIS A 51 -6.85 -2.64 32.87
C HIS A 51 -8.37 -2.75 32.69
N LEU A 52 -9.05 -3.62 33.45
CA LEU A 52 -10.51 -3.75 33.41
C LEU A 52 -11.21 -2.46 33.83
N ARG A 53 -10.70 -1.76 34.85
CA ARG A 53 -11.25 -0.46 35.28
C ARG A 53 -11.04 0.63 34.22
N ALA A 54 -9.91 0.60 33.50
CA ALA A 54 -9.68 1.51 32.38
C ALA A 54 -10.69 1.23 31.25
N LEU A 55 -10.86 -0.03 30.84
CA LEU A 55 -11.83 -0.43 29.82
C LEU A 55 -13.28 -0.09 30.22
N GLU A 56 -13.66 -0.35 31.47
CA GLU A 56 -15.00 -0.07 32.01
C GLU A 56 -15.31 1.43 32.00
N ARG A 57 -14.32 2.27 32.32
CA ARG A 57 -14.46 3.74 32.29
C ARG A 57 -14.83 4.28 30.91
N HIS A 58 -14.34 3.64 29.85
CA HIS A 58 -14.66 4.00 28.46
C HIS A 58 -15.83 3.19 27.88
N GLY A 59 -16.54 2.40 28.69
CA GLY A 59 -17.70 1.62 28.25
C GLY A 59 -17.34 0.48 27.28
N LEU A 60 -16.09 0.01 27.31
CA LEU A 60 -15.63 -1.09 26.46
C LEU A 60 -15.92 -2.46 27.10
N VAL A 61 -16.12 -2.48 28.42
CA VAL A 61 -16.62 -3.65 29.15
C VAL A 61 -17.77 -3.25 30.07
N GLU A 62 -18.68 -4.17 30.31
CA GLU A 62 -19.85 -4.00 31.18
C GLU A 62 -19.89 -5.08 32.26
N LEU A 63 -20.46 -4.74 33.42
CA LEU A 63 -20.70 -5.68 34.51
C LEU A 63 -21.93 -6.52 34.18
N VAL A 64 -21.74 -7.84 34.09
CA VAL A 64 -22.80 -8.81 33.86
C VAL A 64 -23.46 -9.22 35.17
N GLU A 65 -22.64 -9.62 36.15
CA GLU A 65 -23.11 -9.99 37.48
C GLU A 65 -22.03 -9.81 38.54
N GLU A 66 -22.45 -9.74 39.81
CA GLU A 66 -21.57 -9.88 40.96
C GLU A 66 -21.88 -11.20 41.68
N ARG A 67 -20.88 -12.07 41.81
CA ARG A 67 -20.99 -13.37 42.48
C ARG A 67 -20.26 -13.34 43.81
N ARG A 68 -20.85 -13.91 44.86
CA ARG A 68 -20.13 -14.15 46.12
C ARG A 68 -19.36 -15.46 46.06
N LYS A 69 -18.05 -15.40 46.34
CA LYS A 69 -17.18 -16.56 46.50
C LYS A 69 -16.46 -16.45 47.86
N GLY A 70 -17.02 -17.12 48.87
CA GLY A 70 -16.62 -16.91 50.27
C GLY A 70 -16.97 -15.50 50.76
N ASN A 71 -16.01 -14.81 51.41
CA ASN A 71 -16.16 -13.41 51.85
C ASN A 71 -15.85 -12.38 50.76
N CYS A 72 -15.49 -12.80 49.55
CA CYS A 72 -15.11 -11.91 48.45
C CYS A 72 -16.22 -11.82 47.40
N THR A 73 -16.51 -10.59 46.94
CA THR A 73 -17.37 -10.34 45.78
C THR A 73 -16.51 -10.40 44.51
N GLU A 74 -16.88 -11.29 43.60
CA GLU A 74 -16.27 -11.45 42.28
C GLU A 74 -17.14 -10.76 41.23
N ARG A 75 -16.55 -9.86 40.45
CA ARG A 75 -17.22 -9.16 39.34
C ARG A 75 -17.04 -9.96 38.06
N ILE A 76 -18.14 -10.30 37.41
CA ILE A 76 -18.15 -10.94 36.10
C ILE A 76 -18.42 -9.84 35.06
N LEU A 77 -17.45 -9.60 34.20
CA LEU A 77 -17.48 -8.57 33.16
C LEU A 77 -17.62 -9.23 31.79
N ARG A 78 -18.08 -8.46 30.80
CA ARG A 78 -18.11 -8.86 29.38
C ARG A 78 -17.74 -7.66 28.51
N ALA A 79 -17.13 -7.90 27.35
CA ALA A 79 -16.91 -6.88 26.34
C ALA A 79 -18.25 -6.36 25.77
N THR A 80 -18.31 -5.07 25.47
CA THR A 80 -19.54 -4.49 24.91
C THR A 80 -19.76 -4.89 23.44
N ALA A 81 -18.70 -5.28 22.72
CA ALA A 81 -18.76 -5.83 21.38
C ALA A 81 -17.76 -6.98 21.16
N ALA A 82 -18.04 -7.84 20.18
CA ALA A 82 -17.14 -8.89 19.73
C ALA A 82 -15.96 -8.32 18.93
N SER A 83 -16.15 -7.18 18.27
CA SER A 83 -15.13 -6.49 17.49
C SER A 83 -15.28 -4.98 17.57
N TYR A 84 -14.17 -4.26 17.40
CA TYR A 84 -14.11 -2.80 17.53
C TYR A 84 -13.46 -2.19 16.29
N VAL A 85 -14.03 -1.09 15.80
CA VAL A 85 -13.46 -0.26 14.73
C VAL A 85 -13.19 1.14 15.28
N ILE A 86 -11.97 1.64 15.13
CA ILE A 86 -11.63 3.02 15.49
C ILE A 86 -12.07 3.92 14.33
N SER A 87 -13.01 4.81 14.59
CA SER A 87 -13.43 5.82 13.61
C SER A 87 -12.29 6.81 13.36
N PRO A 88 -12.05 7.26 12.12
CA PRO A 88 -11.05 8.29 11.86
C PRO A 88 -11.38 9.62 12.56
N SER A 89 -12.60 9.81 13.07
CA SER A 89 -12.93 10.95 13.94
C SER A 89 -12.19 10.96 15.28
N ALA A 90 -11.63 9.82 15.73
CA ALA A 90 -10.77 9.75 16.90
C ALA A 90 -9.42 10.47 16.67
N LEU A 91 -9.04 10.70 15.41
CA LEU A 91 -7.89 11.49 14.98
C LEU A 91 -8.34 12.66 14.08
N ALA A 92 -9.27 13.47 14.59
CA ALA A 92 -10.01 14.46 13.79
C ALA A 92 -9.15 15.43 12.98
N GLU A 93 -7.98 15.83 13.49
CA GLU A 93 -7.07 16.77 12.83
C GLU A 93 -6.37 16.18 11.59
N VAL A 94 -6.17 14.86 11.57
CA VAL A 94 -5.44 14.14 10.51
C VAL A 94 -6.30 13.08 9.82
N GLN A 95 -7.62 13.13 9.99
CA GLN A 95 -8.52 12.17 9.34
C GLN A 95 -8.45 12.27 7.81
N PRO A 96 -8.48 11.14 7.06
CA PRO A 96 -8.53 11.17 5.61
C PRO A 96 -9.73 11.97 5.09
N ASP A 97 -9.50 12.83 4.10
CA ASP A 97 -10.54 13.62 3.46
C ASP A 97 -10.56 13.36 1.95
N PRO A 98 -11.52 12.55 1.45
CA PRO A 98 -11.62 12.22 0.03
C PRO A 98 -11.99 13.43 -0.86
N ALA A 99 -12.31 14.59 -0.28
CA ALA A 99 -12.54 15.82 -1.03
C ALA A 99 -11.26 16.58 -1.40
N ARG A 100 -10.12 16.29 -0.74
CA ARG A 100 -8.85 17.03 -0.98
C ARG A 100 -8.24 16.72 -2.34
N SER A 101 -8.27 15.46 -2.75
CA SER A 101 -7.78 15.03 -4.06
C SER A 101 -8.62 13.85 -4.57
N PRO A 102 -9.74 14.12 -5.28
CA PRO A 102 -10.59 13.07 -5.79
C PRO A 102 -9.95 12.28 -6.94
N ASP A 103 -9.72 10.98 -6.74
CA ASP A 103 -9.14 10.10 -7.75
C ASP A 103 -9.75 8.69 -7.67
N GLN A 104 -10.61 8.34 -8.63
CA GLN A 104 -11.37 7.08 -8.61
C GLN A 104 -10.52 5.83 -8.86
N LEU A 105 -9.31 5.98 -9.40
CA LEU A 105 -8.40 4.87 -9.68
C LEU A 105 -7.34 4.69 -8.56
N SER A 106 -7.28 5.63 -7.61
CA SER A 106 -6.31 5.60 -6.51
C SER A 106 -6.77 4.74 -5.34
N ALA A 107 -5.91 3.79 -4.95
CA ALA A 107 -6.07 3.03 -3.71
C ALA A 107 -6.08 3.94 -2.47
N ARG A 108 -5.29 5.03 -2.47
CA ARG A 108 -5.28 6.00 -1.34
C ARG A 108 -6.58 6.79 -1.26
N TRP A 109 -7.13 7.19 -2.40
CA TRP A 109 -8.45 7.83 -2.41
C TRP A 109 -9.55 6.86 -1.97
N LEU A 110 -9.48 5.60 -2.41
CA LEU A 110 -10.38 4.54 -1.95
C LEU A 110 -10.31 4.38 -0.42
N LEU A 111 -9.11 4.42 0.18
CA LEU A 111 -8.94 4.44 1.64
C LEU A 111 -9.59 5.67 2.29
N ALA A 112 -9.44 6.86 1.69
CA ALA A 112 -10.10 8.07 2.19
C ALA A 112 -11.63 8.00 2.10
N VAL A 113 -12.16 7.41 1.02
CA VAL A 113 -13.59 7.14 0.85
C VAL A 113 -14.10 6.12 1.87
N ALA A 114 -13.34 5.05 2.11
CA ALA A 114 -13.64 4.04 3.12
C ALA A 114 -13.60 4.62 4.54
N ALA A 115 -12.61 5.48 4.85
CA ALA A 115 -12.52 6.18 6.13
C ALA A 115 -13.75 7.08 6.36
N ARG A 116 -14.19 7.82 5.32
CA ARG A 116 -15.45 8.58 5.36
C ARG A 116 -16.65 7.67 5.61
N LEU A 117 -16.73 6.51 4.94
CA LEU A 117 -17.79 5.54 5.15
C LEU A 117 -17.83 5.08 6.62
N VAL A 118 -16.69 4.66 7.17
CA VAL A 118 -16.58 4.24 8.59
C VAL A 118 -17.05 5.35 9.53
N ARG A 119 -16.61 6.60 9.31
CA ARG A 119 -17.02 7.75 10.11
C ARG A 119 -18.53 8.01 10.04
N ASP A 120 -19.09 8.03 8.83
CA ASP A 120 -20.47 8.44 8.61
C ASP A 120 -21.44 7.34 9.10
N VAL A 121 -21.14 6.06 8.83
CA VAL A 121 -21.89 4.91 9.37
C VAL A 121 -21.74 4.83 10.90
N GLY A 122 -20.54 5.04 11.44
CA GLY A 122 -20.31 5.10 12.88
C GLY A 122 -21.18 6.14 13.57
N ARG A 123 -21.21 7.37 13.03
CA ARG A 123 -22.08 8.45 13.54
C ARG A 123 -23.56 8.08 13.50
N LEU A 124 -24.00 7.41 12.43
CA LEU A 124 -25.38 6.95 12.31
C LEU A 124 -25.73 5.88 13.36
N ILE A 125 -24.84 4.91 13.59
CA ILE A 125 -24.99 3.87 14.61
C ILE A 125 -25.05 4.50 16.01
N THR A 126 -24.08 5.36 16.33
CA THR A 126 -24.00 6.08 17.61
C THR A 126 -25.26 6.93 17.84
N GLY A 127 -25.69 7.68 16.83
CA GLY A 127 -26.88 8.52 16.88
C GLY A 127 -28.18 7.72 17.07
N ALA A 128 -28.34 6.62 16.34
CA ALA A 128 -29.50 5.73 16.45
C ALA A 128 -29.58 5.07 17.83
N SER A 129 -28.44 4.58 18.35
CA SER A 129 -28.33 4.01 19.69
C SER A 129 -28.70 5.01 20.78
N LYS A 130 -28.16 6.24 20.73
CA LYS A 130 -28.53 7.33 21.67
C LYS A 130 -30.02 7.68 21.60
N ALA A 131 -30.60 7.68 20.39
CA ALA A 131 -32.02 7.93 20.19
C ALA A 131 -32.92 6.73 20.51
N ARG A 132 -32.34 5.56 20.85
CA ARG A 132 -33.06 4.27 20.99
C ARG A 132 -33.94 3.96 19.78
N LYS A 133 -33.43 4.23 18.58
CA LYS A 133 -34.09 3.97 17.29
C LYS A 133 -33.31 2.94 16.49
N ARG A 134 -34.01 2.20 15.65
CA ARG A 134 -33.36 1.30 14.67
C ARG A 134 -32.76 2.12 13.54
N LEU A 135 -31.50 1.85 13.22
CA LEU A 135 -30.87 2.36 12.01
C LEU A 135 -31.24 1.44 10.85
N THR A 136 -31.90 1.98 9.83
CA THR A 136 -32.16 1.23 8.59
C THR A 136 -31.02 1.53 7.62
N THR A 137 -30.30 0.49 7.22
CA THR A 137 -29.22 0.57 6.23
C THR A 137 -29.54 -0.34 5.06
N PHE A 138 -28.87 -0.10 3.93
CA PHE A 138 -28.88 -0.97 2.77
C PHE A 138 -27.44 -1.13 2.32
N ALA A 139 -27.03 -2.36 2.05
CA ALA A 139 -25.72 -2.71 1.53
C ALA A 139 -25.92 -3.70 0.38
N MET A 140 -25.08 -3.58 -0.65
CA MET A 140 -24.94 -4.59 -1.70
C MET A 140 -23.56 -5.20 -1.55
N ASP A 141 -23.48 -6.52 -1.62
CA ASP A 141 -22.24 -7.29 -1.62
C ASP A 141 -22.32 -8.33 -2.74
N GLY A 142 -21.21 -8.56 -3.43
CA GLY A 142 -21.16 -9.45 -4.59
C GLY A 142 -19.75 -9.59 -5.14
N GLU A 143 -19.40 -10.81 -5.53
CA GLU A 143 -18.15 -11.12 -6.20
C GLU A 143 -18.37 -11.14 -7.72
N VAL A 144 -17.57 -10.37 -8.46
CA VAL A 144 -17.62 -10.32 -9.93
C VAL A 144 -16.27 -10.77 -10.46
N ARG A 145 -16.28 -11.73 -11.39
CA ARG A 145 -15.08 -12.21 -12.08
C ARG A 145 -15.08 -11.71 -13.51
N PHE A 146 -13.91 -11.27 -13.98
CA PHE A 146 -13.72 -10.72 -15.32
C PHE A 146 -12.83 -11.65 -16.13
N ALA A 147 -13.17 -11.86 -17.40
CA ALA A 147 -12.33 -12.63 -18.30
C ALA A 147 -11.06 -11.85 -18.72
N SER A 148 -11.12 -10.52 -18.69
CA SER A 148 -10.00 -9.64 -19.01
C SER A 148 -10.02 -8.33 -18.20
N ALA A 149 -8.91 -7.58 -18.23
CA ALA A 149 -8.84 -6.24 -17.67
C ALA A 149 -9.80 -5.25 -18.39
N ALA A 150 -10.04 -5.45 -19.69
CA ALA A 150 -10.97 -4.63 -20.46
C ALA A 150 -12.42 -4.81 -20.00
N ASP A 151 -12.84 -6.04 -19.70
CA ASP A 151 -14.19 -6.33 -19.17
C ASP A 151 -14.40 -5.67 -17.81
N ARG A 152 -13.35 -5.65 -16.96
CA ARG A 152 -13.38 -4.97 -15.67
C ARG A 152 -13.60 -3.46 -15.83
N VAL A 153 -12.89 -2.82 -16.75
CA VAL A 153 -13.02 -1.38 -17.03
C VAL A 153 -14.41 -1.07 -17.59
N ALA A 154 -14.91 -1.88 -18.52
CA ALA A 154 -16.24 -1.72 -19.10
C ALA A 154 -17.34 -1.83 -18.03
N PHE A 155 -17.26 -2.85 -17.16
CA PHE A 155 -18.19 -3.02 -16.05
C PHE A 155 -18.15 -1.85 -15.06
N ALA A 156 -16.96 -1.35 -14.70
CA ALA A 156 -16.83 -0.20 -13.81
C ALA A 156 -17.47 1.07 -14.39
N ALA A 157 -17.32 1.30 -15.70
CA ALA A 157 -17.96 2.41 -16.40
C ALA A 157 -19.50 2.27 -16.41
N GLU A 158 -20.02 1.09 -16.73
CA GLU A 158 -21.46 0.81 -16.71
C GLU A 158 -22.07 1.01 -15.31
N LEU A 159 -21.43 0.45 -14.29
CA LEU A 159 -21.86 0.60 -12.90
C LEU A 159 -21.86 2.08 -12.47
N THR A 160 -20.83 2.84 -12.84
CA THR A 160 -20.74 4.27 -12.55
C THR A 160 -21.90 5.04 -13.18
N VAL A 161 -22.23 4.75 -14.45
CA VAL A 161 -23.37 5.35 -15.15
C VAL A 161 -24.69 4.98 -14.46
N ALA A 162 -24.91 3.70 -14.14
CA ALA A 162 -26.13 3.23 -13.50
C ALA A 162 -26.38 3.89 -12.13
N VAL A 163 -25.32 3.99 -11.30
CA VAL A 163 -25.38 4.63 -9.99
C VAL A 163 -25.61 6.14 -10.12
N THR A 164 -24.90 6.81 -11.03
CA THR A 164 -25.03 8.27 -11.25
C THR A 164 -26.39 8.63 -11.83
N TRP A 165 -26.92 7.81 -12.74
CA TRP A 165 -28.27 7.97 -13.28
C TRP A 165 -29.33 7.82 -12.17
N SER A 166 -29.23 6.79 -11.34
CA SER A 166 -30.13 6.58 -10.20
C SER A 166 -30.07 7.77 -9.22
N ALA A 167 -28.87 8.33 -9.02
CA ALA A 167 -28.66 9.51 -8.17
C ALA A 167 -29.40 10.76 -8.68
N SER A 168 -29.21 11.06 -9.96
CA SER A 168 -29.79 12.24 -10.61
C SER A 168 -31.32 12.17 -10.67
N THR A 169 -31.89 10.97 -10.83
CA THR A 169 -33.35 10.76 -10.92
C THR A 169 -34.04 10.73 -9.57
N THR A 170 -33.34 10.28 -8.51
CA THR A 170 -33.90 10.19 -7.15
C THR A 170 -33.91 11.54 -6.42
N THR A 171 -33.08 12.50 -6.84
CA THR A 171 -32.96 13.80 -6.17
C THR A 171 -34.18 14.68 -6.41
N ARG A 172 -35.26 14.45 -5.65
CA ARG A 172 -36.33 15.43 -5.45
C ARG A 172 -35.80 16.54 -4.55
N ARG A 173 -35.91 17.79 -5.01
CA ARG A 173 -35.61 19.03 -4.26
C ARG A 173 -36.10 18.89 -2.81
N PRO A 174 -35.22 18.99 -1.78
CA PRO A 174 -35.61 18.70 -0.41
C PRO A 174 -36.66 19.71 0.06
N LYS A 175 -37.75 19.22 0.66
CA LYS A 175 -38.62 20.04 1.51
C LYS A 175 -37.76 20.55 2.68
N ALA A 176 -37.85 21.85 2.96
CA ALA A 176 -37.16 22.47 4.08
C ALA A 176 -37.39 21.67 5.38
N GLY A 177 -36.34 21.05 5.91
CA GLY A 177 -36.37 20.32 7.18
C GLY A 177 -35.70 18.94 7.22
N GLY A 178 -35.42 18.29 6.07
CA GLY A 178 -34.75 16.99 6.03
C GLY A 178 -33.31 17.08 5.54
N ARG A 179 -32.31 16.93 6.42
CA ARG A 179 -30.91 16.80 6.02
C ARG A 179 -30.63 15.38 5.54
N THR A 180 -30.76 15.14 4.24
CA THR A 180 -30.10 14.03 3.55
C THR A 180 -29.00 14.64 2.69
N ALA A 181 -27.76 14.61 3.17
CA ALA A 181 -26.61 15.12 2.45
C ALA A 181 -26.09 14.04 1.50
N TRP A 182 -26.63 13.99 0.29
CA TRP A 182 -25.87 13.51 -0.85
C TRP A 182 -25.62 14.70 -1.77
N SER A 183 -24.45 15.32 -1.62
CA SER A 183 -24.01 16.38 -2.53
C SER A 183 -23.13 15.74 -3.61
N SER A 184 -23.70 15.45 -4.77
CA SER A 184 -22.92 15.33 -5.99
C SER A 184 -22.43 16.73 -6.34
N ARG A 185 -21.21 17.08 -5.91
CA ARG A 185 -20.55 18.31 -6.36
C ARG A 185 -19.70 17.96 -7.57
N SER A 186 -20.26 18.20 -8.75
CA SER A 186 -19.50 18.47 -9.96
C SER A 186 -18.94 19.89 -9.84
N THR A 187 -17.61 20.05 -9.85
CA THR A 187 -16.97 21.37 -9.83
C THR A 187 -16.06 21.53 -11.06
N PRO A 188 -16.26 22.57 -11.90
CA PRO A 188 -15.31 22.95 -12.93
C PRO A 188 -14.13 23.75 -12.33
N ALA A 189 -13.03 23.79 -13.08
CA ALA A 189 -11.76 24.42 -12.71
C ALA A 189 -11.75 25.96 -12.73
N SER A 190 -10.96 26.54 -11.81
CA SER A 190 -9.95 27.61 -12.00
C SER A 190 -9.98 28.85 -11.07
N ALA A 191 -8.78 29.17 -10.58
CA ALA A 191 -8.16 30.48 -10.27
C ALA A 191 -8.33 31.16 -8.88
N PRO A 192 -7.32 31.96 -8.44
CA PRO A 192 -6.72 31.82 -7.11
C PRO A 192 -6.89 33.04 -6.16
N GLY A 193 -6.57 32.80 -4.88
CA GLY A 193 -6.02 33.81 -3.97
C GLY A 193 -6.79 33.99 -2.67
N THR A 194 -6.18 33.61 -1.54
CA THR A 194 -5.84 34.51 -0.41
C THR A 194 -5.21 33.73 0.75
N THR A 195 -4.05 34.21 1.19
CA THR A 195 -3.19 33.67 2.28
C THR A 195 -3.77 33.94 3.67
N PRO A 196 -3.65 32.98 4.61
CA PRO A 196 -3.43 33.34 6.02
C PRO A 196 -2.38 32.40 6.71
N PRO A 197 -2.09 32.61 8.01
CA PRO A 197 -0.92 33.30 8.54
C PRO A 197 0.29 32.39 8.85
N GLN A 198 1.47 33.02 8.94
CA GLN A 198 2.77 32.39 9.28
C GLN A 198 2.77 31.62 10.59
N ARG A 199 3.25 30.36 10.55
CA ARG A 199 3.83 29.66 11.71
C ARG A 199 4.95 28.70 11.30
N ARG A 200 6.15 29.03 11.81
CA ARG A 200 7.43 28.30 11.86
C ARG A 200 8.06 27.94 10.50
N ARG A 201 9.34 28.28 10.34
CA ARG A 201 10.14 27.89 9.16
C ARG A 201 10.17 26.35 9.11
N PRO A 202 9.72 25.71 8.02
CA PRO A 202 10.09 24.33 7.76
C PRO A 202 11.58 24.30 7.45
N ASP A 203 12.30 23.34 8.03
CA ASP A 203 13.64 23.01 7.57
C ASP A 203 13.54 22.55 6.10
N MET A 204 14.56 22.89 5.31
CA MET A 204 14.45 22.86 3.84
C MET A 204 14.44 21.42 3.32
N PRO A 205 13.57 21.08 2.35
CA PRO A 205 13.63 19.80 1.67
C PRO A 205 15.02 19.59 1.05
N ARG A 206 15.58 18.39 1.23
CA ARG A 206 16.93 18.07 0.75
C ARG A 206 16.86 17.70 -0.72
N GLU A 207 17.65 18.40 -1.54
CA GLU A 207 17.85 18.05 -2.94
C GLU A 207 18.70 16.77 -3.05
N PHE A 208 18.33 15.88 -3.97
CA PHE A 208 19.13 14.72 -4.33
C PHE A 208 19.26 14.61 -5.85
N GLU A 209 20.36 14.01 -6.28
CA GLU A 209 20.61 13.68 -7.68
C GLU A 209 21.45 12.41 -7.76
N MET A 210 20.97 11.44 -8.53
CA MET A 210 21.66 10.19 -8.83
C MET A 210 21.95 10.15 -10.32
N ARG A 211 23.20 9.87 -10.69
CA ARG A 211 23.64 9.72 -12.08
C ARG A 211 24.12 8.31 -12.30
N LYS A 212 23.65 7.69 -13.38
CA LYS A 212 24.05 6.36 -13.81
C LYS A 212 24.37 6.38 -15.30
N GLU A 213 25.31 5.55 -15.70
CA GLU A 213 25.67 5.34 -17.10
C GLU A 213 25.67 3.84 -17.38
N ALA A 214 25.05 3.44 -18.49
CA ALA A 214 24.99 2.07 -18.94
C ALA A 214 25.39 1.97 -20.42
N GLU A 215 26.30 1.05 -20.72
CA GLU A 215 26.64 0.68 -22.09
C GLU A 215 25.71 -0.45 -22.54
N LEU A 216 25.03 -0.24 -23.66
CA LEU A 216 23.97 -1.12 -24.16
C LEU A 216 24.35 -1.60 -25.57
N ASP A 217 24.38 -2.92 -25.76
CA ASP A 217 24.59 -3.56 -27.07
C ASP A 217 23.29 -3.55 -27.89
N ALA A 218 22.84 -2.34 -28.25
CA ALA A 218 21.60 -2.07 -28.99
C ALA A 218 21.66 -0.70 -29.67
N THR A 219 20.81 -0.48 -30.68
CA THR A 219 20.72 0.83 -31.34
C THR A 219 19.97 1.86 -30.48
N PRO A 220 20.18 3.17 -30.68
CA PRO A 220 19.44 4.20 -29.96
C PRO A 220 17.92 4.05 -30.05
N GLU A 221 17.40 3.58 -31.19
CA GLU A 221 15.98 3.35 -31.42
C GLU A 221 15.44 2.20 -30.54
N GLN A 222 16.21 1.11 -30.40
CA GLN A 222 15.84 -0.01 -29.54
C GLN A 222 15.86 0.40 -28.06
N VAL A 223 16.86 1.20 -27.65
CA VAL A 223 16.92 1.75 -26.30
C VAL A 223 15.74 2.69 -26.05
N TRP A 224 15.45 3.59 -26.99
CA TRP A 224 14.31 4.50 -26.93
C TRP A 224 12.99 3.74 -26.78
N GLU A 225 12.75 2.74 -27.62
CA GLU A 225 11.57 1.88 -27.54
C GLU A 225 11.47 1.24 -26.15
N ALA A 226 12.57 0.67 -25.64
CA ALA A 226 12.59 -0.02 -24.35
C ALA A 226 12.27 0.89 -23.16
N ILE A 227 12.67 2.17 -23.19
CA ILE A 227 12.39 3.11 -22.07
C ILE A 227 11.06 3.85 -22.22
N THR A 228 10.50 3.92 -23.43
CA THR A 228 9.26 4.68 -23.71
C THR A 228 8.02 3.81 -23.86
N THR A 229 8.18 2.48 -23.93
CA THR A 229 7.08 1.52 -24.07
C THR A 229 7.20 0.40 -23.03
N PRO A 230 6.11 -0.31 -22.71
CA PRO A 230 6.17 -1.46 -21.81
C PRO A 230 7.17 -2.51 -22.31
N ALA A 231 8.19 -2.80 -21.51
CA ALA A 231 9.28 -3.70 -21.87
C ALA A 231 9.71 -4.55 -20.66
N ALA A 232 10.30 -5.72 -20.92
CA ALA A 232 10.56 -6.78 -19.94
C ALA A 232 11.70 -6.51 -18.93
N TRP A 233 12.19 -5.28 -18.85
CA TRP A 233 13.32 -4.91 -17.99
C TRP A 233 12.89 -4.20 -16.71
N LEU A 234 11.71 -3.59 -16.69
CA LEU A 234 11.13 -2.96 -15.53
C LEU A 234 9.73 -3.54 -15.29
N PHE A 235 9.24 -3.51 -14.06
CA PHE A 235 7.83 -3.81 -13.79
C PHE A 235 6.93 -2.91 -14.66
N GLU A 236 5.68 -3.31 -14.87
CA GLU A 236 4.77 -2.59 -15.78
C GLU A 236 4.64 -1.12 -15.38
N THR A 237 5.33 -0.26 -16.13
CA THR A 237 5.34 1.19 -15.94
C THR A 237 5.02 1.88 -17.26
N GLN A 238 4.33 3.02 -17.15
CA GLN A 238 4.15 3.94 -18.26
C GLN A 238 5.33 4.89 -18.30
N ALA A 239 5.89 5.12 -19.49
CA ALA A 239 6.98 6.09 -19.66
C ALA A 239 6.59 7.49 -19.19
N VAL A 240 5.34 7.89 -19.43
CA VAL A 240 4.74 9.11 -18.90
C VAL A 240 3.56 8.73 -18.01
N PRO A 241 3.77 8.59 -16.69
CA PRO A 241 2.70 8.32 -15.75
C PRO A 241 1.64 9.43 -15.77
N GLU A 242 0.42 9.11 -15.38
CA GLU A 242 -0.66 10.10 -15.26
C GLU A 242 -0.26 11.24 -14.31
N GLY A 243 -0.51 12.48 -14.73
CA GLY A 243 -0.13 13.70 -14.00
C GLY A 243 1.34 14.11 -14.13
N ALA A 244 2.20 13.28 -14.73
CA ALA A 244 3.59 13.64 -14.97
C ALA A 244 3.72 14.74 -16.03
N THR A 245 4.72 15.60 -15.85
CA THR A 245 5.08 16.63 -16.83
C THR A 245 6.24 16.14 -17.67
N VAL A 246 6.02 15.98 -18.97
CA VAL A 246 7.11 15.73 -19.93
C VAL A 246 7.91 17.01 -20.09
N VAL A 247 9.17 16.98 -19.67
CA VAL A 247 10.11 18.10 -19.79
C VAL A 247 10.82 18.07 -21.15
N ALA A 248 11.15 16.87 -21.64
CA ALA A 248 11.73 16.67 -22.96
C ALA A 248 11.23 15.38 -23.61
N TRP A 249 10.95 15.43 -24.92
CA TRP A 249 10.58 14.28 -25.75
C TRP A 249 11.21 14.45 -27.13
N ASN A 250 12.43 13.95 -27.29
CA ASN A 250 13.22 14.04 -28.51
C ASN A 250 13.76 12.66 -28.92
N PRO A 251 12.96 11.85 -29.64
CA PRO A 251 13.39 10.53 -30.09
C PRO A 251 14.58 10.59 -31.06
N PRO A 252 15.52 9.63 -31.02
CA PRO A 252 15.73 8.63 -29.97
C PRO A 252 16.64 9.12 -28.83
N ASN A 253 17.00 10.41 -28.78
CA ASN A 253 18.19 10.87 -28.06
C ASN A 253 17.93 11.40 -26.63
N HIS A 254 16.74 11.91 -26.33
CA HIS A 254 16.48 12.55 -25.04
C HIS A 254 15.01 12.43 -24.60
N PHE A 255 14.80 11.85 -23.43
CA PHE A 255 13.51 11.80 -22.76
C PHE A 255 13.65 12.29 -21.32
N SER A 256 12.81 13.21 -20.88
CA SER A 256 12.80 13.71 -19.50
C SER A 256 11.38 13.91 -19.01
N VAL A 257 11.11 13.40 -17.81
CA VAL A 257 9.78 13.43 -17.17
C VAL A 257 9.91 13.79 -15.71
N ARG A 258 9.02 14.67 -15.24
CA ARG A 258 8.88 15.04 -13.83
C ARG A 258 7.58 14.47 -13.29
N LEU A 259 7.66 13.70 -12.21
CA LEU A 259 6.49 13.19 -11.53
C LEU A 259 5.80 14.31 -10.73
N PRO A 260 4.48 14.19 -10.48
CA PRO A 260 3.79 15.07 -9.54
C PRO A 260 4.50 15.10 -8.19
N ALA A 261 4.57 16.28 -7.58
CA ALA A 261 5.04 16.39 -6.20
C ALA A 261 4.11 15.59 -5.27
N ALA A 262 4.69 14.82 -4.37
CA ALA A 262 3.98 14.16 -3.28
C ALA A 262 3.51 15.21 -2.26
N GLU A 263 2.55 14.82 -1.41
CA GLU A 263 1.93 15.73 -0.43
C GLU A 263 2.93 16.28 0.61
N ASP A 264 4.00 15.54 0.86
CA ASP A 264 5.10 15.93 1.75
C ASP A 264 6.12 16.86 1.08
N GLY A 265 5.88 17.26 -0.18
CA GLY A 265 6.77 18.09 -0.98
C GLY A 265 7.86 17.28 -1.69
N THR A 266 7.89 15.96 -1.55
CA THR A 266 8.85 15.10 -2.25
C THR A 266 8.60 15.16 -3.76
N THR A 267 9.66 15.26 -4.55
CA THR A 267 9.57 15.29 -6.00
C THR A 267 10.57 14.32 -6.61
N HIS A 268 10.21 13.80 -7.77
CA HIS A 268 11.08 12.94 -8.57
C HIS A 268 11.04 13.40 -10.03
N ALA A 269 12.20 13.41 -10.65
CA ALA A 269 12.39 13.64 -12.08
C ALA A 269 13.36 12.59 -12.62
N PHE A 270 13.09 12.13 -13.82
CA PHE A 270 13.88 11.15 -14.54
C PHE A 270 14.29 11.73 -15.88
N GLU A 271 15.57 11.66 -16.20
CA GLU A 271 16.12 12.11 -17.48
C GLU A 271 16.98 10.99 -18.07
N TYR A 272 16.75 10.73 -19.36
CA TYR A 272 17.37 9.70 -20.15
C TYR A 272 18.01 10.36 -21.36
N LEU A 273 19.34 10.26 -21.47
CA LEU A 273 20.11 10.73 -22.61
C LEU A 273 20.73 9.51 -23.30
N ILE A 274 20.45 9.38 -24.59
CA ILE A 274 20.81 8.23 -25.41
C ILE A 274 21.80 8.71 -26.46
N GLU A 275 23.02 8.17 -26.43
CA GLU A 275 24.10 8.52 -27.35
C GLU A 275 24.60 7.29 -28.10
N ALA A 276 24.55 7.33 -29.43
CA ALA A 276 25.16 6.31 -30.26
C ALA A 276 26.69 6.30 -30.09
N ARG A 277 27.28 5.10 -30.09
CA ARG A 277 28.73 4.88 -30.12
C ARG A 277 29.16 4.17 -31.39
N GLU A 278 30.46 4.25 -31.67
CA GLU A 278 31.06 3.48 -32.76
C GLU A 278 30.87 1.98 -32.51
N GLY A 279 30.57 1.22 -33.56
CA GLY A 279 30.33 -0.23 -33.47
C GLY A 279 28.87 -0.64 -33.25
N GLY A 280 27.93 0.31 -33.17
CA GLY A 280 26.49 0.02 -33.08
C GLY A 280 25.95 -0.12 -31.65
N SER A 281 26.78 0.13 -30.64
CA SER A 281 26.37 0.21 -29.24
C SER A 281 25.86 1.61 -28.88
N THR A 282 25.17 1.70 -27.74
CA THR A 282 24.55 2.93 -27.24
C THR A 282 24.93 3.15 -25.79
N VAL A 283 25.26 4.39 -25.43
CA VAL A 283 25.40 4.81 -24.03
C VAL A 283 24.10 5.46 -23.59
N LEU A 284 23.51 4.93 -22.51
CA LEU A 284 22.40 5.54 -21.81
C LEU A 284 22.93 6.24 -20.55
N ARG A 285 22.77 7.56 -20.48
CA ARG A 285 22.92 8.30 -19.21
C ARG A 285 21.55 8.51 -18.60
N PHE A 286 21.43 8.07 -17.35
CA PHE A 286 20.21 8.16 -16.57
C PHE A 286 20.43 9.08 -15.37
N VAL A 287 19.52 10.02 -15.17
CA VAL A 287 19.50 10.91 -14.00
C VAL A 287 18.18 10.75 -13.28
N HIS A 288 18.23 10.47 -11.98
CA HIS A 288 17.09 10.53 -11.08
C HIS A 288 17.34 11.63 -10.06
N SER A 289 16.53 12.67 -10.07
CA SER A 289 16.72 13.84 -9.20
C SER A 289 15.41 14.31 -8.58
N GLY A 290 15.52 15.17 -7.57
CA GLY A 290 14.37 15.81 -6.96
C GLY A 290 14.64 16.30 -5.56
N PHE A 291 13.58 16.39 -4.78
CA PHE A 291 13.61 16.87 -3.40
C PHE A 291 12.99 15.80 -2.50
N LEU A 292 13.63 15.47 -1.38
CA LEU A 292 13.09 14.58 -0.36
C LEU A 292 12.62 15.39 0.84
N SER A 293 11.47 15.00 1.39
CA SER A 293 11.03 15.47 2.71
C SER A 293 11.83 14.81 3.84
N ASP A 294 11.78 15.38 5.05
CA ASP A 294 12.49 14.87 6.22
C ASP A 294 11.98 13.51 6.73
N ASN A 295 10.89 12.98 6.15
CA ASN A 295 10.31 11.68 6.50
C ASN A 295 11.01 10.50 5.79
N TRP A 296 11.94 10.78 4.88
CA TRP A 296 12.69 9.76 4.18
C TRP A 296 13.94 9.34 4.96
N ASP A 297 14.21 8.04 4.97
CA ASP A 297 15.38 7.48 5.64
C ASP A 297 16.67 8.01 5.00
N SER A 298 17.68 8.30 5.83
CA SER A 298 19.06 8.54 5.42
C SER A 298 19.62 7.54 4.39
N GLY A 299 19.12 6.29 4.38
CA GLY A 299 19.53 5.24 3.44
C GLY A 299 18.78 5.24 2.09
N TYR A 300 17.84 6.16 1.85
CA TYR A 300 17.03 6.17 0.61
C TYR A 300 17.89 6.30 -0.66
N GLU A 301 18.83 7.24 -0.69
CA GLU A 301 19.67 7.48 -1.86
C GLU A 301 20.54 6.27 -2.18
N ASP A 302 21.17 5.67 -1.17
CA ASP A 302 22.01 4.49 -1.35
C ASP A 302 21.19 3.28 -1.83
N LEU A 303 20.06 2.98 -1.18
CA LEU A 303 19.19 1.86 -1.56
C LEU A 303 18.64 2.04 -2.98
N THR A 304 18.16 3.24 -3.30
CA THR A 304 17.59 3.57 -4.61
C THR A 304 18.66 3.53 -5.70
N SER A 305 19.87 4.01 -5.41
CA SER A 305 21.01 3.98 -6.31
C SER A 305 21.40 2.54 -6.67
N HIS A 306 21.47 1.64 -5.68
CA HIS A 306 21.71 0.21 -5.93
C HIS A 306 20.57 -0.44 -6.72
N GLY A 307 19.31 -0.06 -6.43
CA GLY A 307 18.16 -0.51 -7.20
C GLY A 307 18.28 -0.13 -8.69
N TRP A 308 18.73 1.10 -8.99
CA TRP A 308 18.94 1.53 -10.38
C TRP A 308 20.08 0.79 -11.08
N ASP A 309 21.16 0.44 -10.38
CA ASP A 309 22.21 -0.39 -10.98
C ASP A 309 21.65 -1.74 -11.43
N MET A 310 20.84 -2.37 -10.58
CA MET A 310 20.14 -3.61 -10.92
C MET A 310 19.21 -3.41 -12.11
N TYR A 311 18.38 -2.36 -12.13
CA TYR A 311 17.44 -2.12 -13.22
C TYR A 311 18.13 -1.79 -14.56
N LEU A 312 19.19 -1.01 -14.57
CA LEU A 312 19.94 -0.71 -15.80
C LEU A 312 20.69 -1.95 -16.31
N HIS A 313 21.21 -2.78 -15.41
CA HIS A 313 21.73 -4.09 -15.78
C HIS A 313 20.61 -4.96 -16.40
N THR A 314 19.40 -4.92 -15.83
CA THR A 314 18.26 -5.65 -16.40
C THR A 314 17.84 -5.16 -17.78
N LEU A 315 17.96 -3.86 -18.06
CA LEU A 315 17.75 -3.26 -19.38
C LEU A 315 18.77 -3.78 -20.39
N ALA A 316 20.06 -3.83 -20.03
CA ALA A 316 21.10 -4.36 -20.91
C ALA A 316 20.81 -5.80 -21.34
N LEU A 317 20.36 -6.64 -20.41
CA LEU A 317 19.98 -8.03 -20.70
C LEU A 317 18.74 -8.14 -21.57
N TYR A 318 17.74 -7.31 -21.31
CA TYR A 318 16.54 -7.25 -22.15
C TYR A 318 16.92 -6.90 -23.59
N LEU A 319 17.73 -5.86 -23.79
CA LEU A 319 18.14 -5.43 -25.12
C LEU A 319 18.98 -6.50 -25.84
N LYS A 320 19.91 -7.12 -25.13
CA LYS A 320 20.80 -8.15 -25.69
C LYS A 320 20.06 -9.42 -26.13
N HIS A 321 19.05 -9.85 -25.39
CA HIS A 321 18.44 -11.18 -25.56
C HIS A 321 16.97 -11.16 -25.99
N PHE A 322 16.27 -10.05 -25.76
CA PHE A 322 14.82 -9.98 -25.83
C PHE A 322 14.28 -8.70 -26.48
N ALA A 323 15.12 -7.88 -27.12
CA ALA A 323 14.69 -6.62 -27.74
C ALA A 323 13.44 -6.80 -28.62
N GLY A 324 12.44 -5.96 -28.40
CA GLY A 324 11.17 -5.96 -29.13
C GLY A 324 10.21 -7.10 -28.77
N ARG A 325 10.54 -7.95 -27.78
CA ARG A 325 9.64 -9.04 -27.34
C ARG A 325 8.73 -8.55 -26.22
N PRO A 326 7.41 -8.79 -26.31
CA PRO A 326 6.50 -8.50 -25.20
C PRO A 326 6.78 -9.44 -24.03
N ALA A 327 6.56 -8.95 -22.81
CA ALA A 327 6.64 -9.74 -21.59
C ALA A 327 5.30 -9.77 -20.85
N THR A 328 5.08 -10.86 -20.14
CA THR A 328 4.03 -10.97 -19.13
C THR A 328 4.70 -10.86 -17.77
N TYR A 329 4.35 -9.81 -17.02
CA TYR A 329 4.84 -9.66 -15.66
C TYR A 329 4.10 -10.62 -14.73
N VAL A 330 4.86 -11.36 -13.92
CA VAL A 330 4.32 -12.28 -12.90
C VAL A 330 4.98 -11.94 -11.58
N GLU A 331 4.17 -11.57 -10.59
CA GLU A 331 4.59 -11.30 -9.24
C GLU A 331 4.03 -12.38 -8.30
N ALA A 332 4.83 -12.78 -7.32
CA ALA A 332 4.43 -13.71 -6.29
C ALA A 332 5.01 -13.26 -4.95
N ASP A 333 4.14 -13.01 -3.98
CA ASP A 333 4.55 -12.66 -2.62
C ASP A 333 5.06 -13.90 -1.89
N ALA A 334 6.25 -13.78 -1.31
CA ALA A 334 6.78 -14.81 -0.44
C ALA A 334 6.15 -14.70 0.98
N PRO A 335 5.96 -15.82 1.70
CA PRO A 335 5.46 -15.77 3.08
C PRO A 335 6.45 -15.02 3.99
N PRO A 336 6.00 -14.46 5.14
CA PRO A 336 6.86 -13.70 6.06
C PRO A 336 8.11 -14.45 6.54
N SER A 337 8.06 -15.78 6.60
CA SER A 337 9.22 -16.64 6.91
C SER A 337 10.39 -16.48 5.93
N SER A 338 10.14 -15.93 4.74
CA SER A 338 11.14 -15.73 3.69
C SER A 338 12.03 -14.51 3.94
N ALA A 339 11.73 -13.70 4.97
CA ALA A 339 12.58 -12.59 5.40
C ALA A 339 13.75 -13.04 6.31
N ALA A 340 13.77 -14.31 6.71
CA ALA A 340 14.87 -14.88 7.50
C ALA A 340 16.15 -15.00 6.65
N GLU A 341 17.32 -14.87 7.28
CA GLU A 341 18.63 -14.95 6.61
C GLU A 341 18.83 -16.31 5.92
N GLU A 342 18.25 -17.36 6.47
CA GLU A 342 18.32 -18.74 5.97
C GLU A 342 17.36 -19.01 4.81
N ALA A 343 16.42 -18.11 4.51
CA ALA A 343 15.41 -18.33 3.48
C ALA A 343 16.00 -18.46 2.07
N TRP A 344 17.05 -17.67 1.78
CA TRP A 344 17.69 -17.69 0.47
C TRP A 344 18.50 -18.97 0.21
N PRO A 345 19.36 -19.45 1.13
CA PRO A 345 19.97 -20.78 1.01
C PRO A 345 18.95 -21.92 0.86
N VAL A 346 17.82 -21.84 1.57
CA VAL A 346 16.74 -22.82 1.43
C VAL A 346 16.17 -22.77 0.01
N LEU A 347 15.83 -21.59 -0.50
CA LEU A 347 15.30 -21.44 -1.86
C LEU A 347 16.26 -22.01 -2.92
N LEU A 348 17.55 -21.68 -2.85
CA LEU A 348 18.55 -22.20 -3.79
C LEU A 348 18.62 -23.73 -3.77
N ARG A 349 18.61 -24.33 -2.56
CA ARG A 349 18.60 -25.78 -2.39
C ARG A 349 17.34 -26.42 -2.99
N GLU A 350 16.16 -25.86 -2.71
CA GLU A 350 14.90 -26.40 -3.25
C GLU A 350 14.79 -26.19 -4.77
N LEU A 351 15.45 -25.17 -5.32
CA LEU A 351 15.58 -24.98 -6.76
C LEU A 351 16.66 -25.87 -7.39
N GLY A 352 17.42 -26.64 -6.62
CA GLY A 352 18.49 -27.51 -7.13
C GLY A 352 19.76 -26.76 -7.54
N VAL A 353 19.97 -25.53 -7.06
CA VAL A 353 21.16 -24.72 -7.34
C VAL A 353 22.29 -25.10 -6.40
N THR A 354 23.41 -25.52 -6.96
CA THR A 354 24.65 -25.79 -6.21
C THR A 354 25.48 -24.52 -6.13
N GLU A 355 25.86 -24.12 -4.92
CA GLU A 355 26.81 -23.03 -4.70
C GLU A 355 28.25 -23.56 -4.59
N PRO A 356 29.29 -22.76 -4.95
CA PRO A 356 29.22 -21.39 -5.47
C PRO A 356 28.78 -21.34 -6.94
N LEU A 357 28.08 -20.29 -7.32
CA LEU A 357 27.65 -20.01 -8.69
C LEU A 357 28.48 -18.84 -9.23
N ASN A 358 29.02 -18.96 -10.44
CA ASN A 358 29.73 -17.89 -11.14
C ASN A 358 28.95 -17.44 -12.37
N GLU A 359 29.19 -16.21 -12.80
CA GLU A 359 28.65 -15.72 -14.08
C GLU A 359 29.10 -16.62 -15.24
N GLY A 360 28.17 -16.98 -16.11
CA GLY A 360 28.36 -17.91 -17.21
C GLY A 360 28.16 -19.40 -16.86
N ASP A 361 27.99 -19.76 -15.59
CA ASP A 361 27.76 -21.16 -15.21
C ASP A 361 26.42 -21.67 -15.74
N ARG A 362 26.41 -22.90 -16.28
CA ARG A 362 25.16 -23.57 -16.65
C ARG A 362 24.43 -24.00 -15.39
N VAL A 363 23.17 -23.60 -15.28
CA VAL A 363 22.28 -24.00 -14.19
C VAL A 363 21.19 -24.91 -14.69
N ARG A 364 20.82 -25.88 -13.86
CA ARG A 364 19.65 -26.72 -14.06
C ARG A 364 18.78 -26.62 -12.82
N LEU A 365 17.69 -25.87 -12.92
CA LEU A 365 16.73 -25.70 -11.84
C LEU A 365 15.76 -26.88 -11.83
N THR A 366 15.43 -27.37 -10.64
CA THR A 366 14.47 -28.47 -10.45
C THR A 366 13.38 -28.09 -9.45
N PRO A 367 12.60 -27.03 -9.71
CA PRO A 367 11.50 -26.66 -8.82
C PRO A 367 10.48 -27.79 -8.69
N GLU A 368 10.03 -28.05 -7.46
CA GLU A 368 9.05 -29.10 -7.20
C GLU A 368 7.76 -28.89 -8.02
N GLY A 369 7.28 -29.97 -8.65
CA GLY A 369 6.05 -29.93 -9.47
C GLY A 369 6.22 -29.35 -10.88
N LEU A 370 7.43 -28.92 -11.28
CA LEU A 370 7.72 -28.41 -12.61
C LEU A 370 8.81 -29.25 -13.33
N PRO A 371 8.79 -29.31 -14.67
CA PRO A 371 9.90 -29.88 -15.43
C PRO A 371 11.22 -29.15 -15.13
N PRO A 372 12.37 -29.84 -15.17
CA PRO A 372 13.67 -29.20 -15.02
C PRO A 372 13.87 -28.05 -16.01
N ILE A 373 14.42 -26.94 -15.53
CA ILE A 373 14.62 -25.73 -16.31
C ILE A 373 16.11 -25.52 -16.48
N GLU A 374 16.57 -25.44 -17.73
CA GLU A 374 17.98 -25.21 -18.05
C GLU A 374 18.24 -23.73 -18.33
N GLY A 375 19.39 -23.24 -17.87
CA GLY A 375 19.73 -21.83 -17.93
C GLY A 375 21.22 -21.54 -17.78
N VAL A 376 21.55 -20.26 -17.78
CA VAL A 376 22.88 -19.74 -17.48
C VAL A 376 22.76 -18.70 -16.37
N ALA A 377 23.70 -18.72 -15.43
CA ALA A 377 23.86 -17.69 -14.43
C ALA A 377 24.39 -16.42 -15.09
N ASP A 378 23.57 -15.39 -15.19
CA ASP A 378 23.91 -14.21 -15.97
C ASP A 378 24.58 -13.12 -15.11
N SER A 379 24.12 -12.94 -13.87
CA SER A 379 24.76 -12.07 -12.89
C SER A 379 24.78 -12.72 -11.50
N VAL A 380 25.93 -12.62 -10.85
CA VAL A 380 26.16 -13.10 -9.49
C VAL A 380 26.63 -11.93 -8.63
N ALA A 381 25.68 -11.20 -8.03
CA ALA A 381 25.96 -10.20 -7.01
C ALA A 381 25.82 -10.80 -5.59
N GLU A 382 26.53 -10.23 -4.62
CA GLU A 382 26.26 -10.50 -3.20
C GLU A 382 24.83 -10.07 -2.87
N GLY A 383 23.94 -11.03 -2.59
CA GLY A 383 22.55 -10.77 -2.17
C GLY A 383 21.47 -10.72 -3.27
N CYS A 384 21.82 -10.84 -4.55
CA CYS A 384 20.85 -11.01 -5.64
C CYS A 384 21.46 -11.87 -6.76
N ARG A 385 20.86 -13.04 -7.03
CA ARG A 385 21.31 -13.92 -8.12
C ARG A 385 20.15 -14.19 -9.09
N LEU A 386 20.34 -13.80 -10.34
CA LEU A 386 19.37 -13.92 -11.43
C LEU A 386 19.64 -15.19 -12.23
N THR A 387 18.58 -15.92 -12.59
CA THR A 387 18.68 -17.05 -13.53
C THR A 387 17.99 -16.70 -14.84
N GLN A 388 18.70 -16.88 -15.96
CA GLN A 388 18.12 -16.80 -17.30
C GLN A 388 17.73 -18.23 -17.73
N THR A 389 16.47 -18.44 -18.08
CA THR A 389 15.98 -19.73 -18.58
C THR A 389 15.26 -19.55 -19.90
N GLY A 390 15.94 -19.76 -21.04
CA GLY A 390 15.34 -19.84 -22.39
C GLY A 390 14.40 -18.69 -22.81
N THR A 391 13.13 -18.77 -22.41
CA THR A 391 12.05 -17.79 -22.70
C THR A 391 11.59 -16.98 -21.49
N THR A 392 12.13 -17.27 -20.30
CA THR A 392 11.70 -16.74 -19.01
C THR A 392 12.89 -16.18 -18.26
N ARG A 393 12.69 -14.99 -17.70
CA ARG A 393 13.64 -14.31 -16.83
C ARG A 393 13.05 -14.29 -15.41
N MET A 394 13.84 -14.68 -14.41
CA MET A 394 13.47 -14.51 -13.01
C MET A 394 14.31 -13.38 -12.40
N SER A 395 13.64 -12.34 -11.90
CA SER A 395 14.26 -11.28 -11.10
C SER A 395 13.77 -11.31 -9.66
N PRO A 396 14.57 -11.75 -8.68
CA PRO A 396 14.18 -11.66 -7.28
C PRO A 396 14.27 -10.19 -6.87
N HIS A 397 13.14 -9.63 -6.44
CA HIS A 397 13.09 -8.31 -5.81
C HIS A 397 13.01 -8.52 -4.30
N ALA A 398 14.14 -8.38 -3.60
CA ALA A 398 14.16 -8.41 -2.14
C ALA A 398 13.87 -6.99 -1.62
N SER A 399 12.60 -6.61 -1.54
CA SER A 399 12.21 -5.44 -0.76
C SER A 399 12.36 -5.79 0.72
N ARG A 400 13.53 -5.52 1.32
CA ARG A 400 13.61 -5.39 2.78
C ARG A 400 12.73 -4.21 3.16
N VAL A 401 11.49 -4.50 3.57
CA VAL A 401 10.69 -3.55 4.34
C VAL A 401 11.32 -3.51 5.73
N PRO A 402 11.99 -2.42 6.15
CA PRO A 402 12.42 -2.31 7.54
C PRO A 402 11.17 -2.31 8.44
N PRO A 403 11.28 -2.89 9.66
CA PRO A 403 10.16 -3.11 10.57
C PRO A 403 9.44 -1.83 11.01
#